data_AF-A0A933I8Q9-F1
#
_entry.id   AF-A0A933I8Q9-F1
#
_cell.length_a   1.000
_cell.length_b   1.000
_cell.length_c   1.000
_cell.angle_alpha   90.00
_cell.angle_beta   90.00
_cell.angle_gamma   90.00
#
_symmetry.space_group_name_H-M   'P 1'
#
loop_
_entity.id
_entity.type
_entity.pdbx_description
1 polymer ?
#
loop_
_entity_poly.entity_id
_entity_poly.type
_entity_poly.pdbx_seq_one_letter_code
_entity_poly.pdbx_strand_id
1 'polypeptide(L)'
;MVYSRGDSIAYQKSWTDGYSWTKDIGIGVGNYPCLAKDSKGGLCAAWLDGNIRYARKTSPWIPGFSLPVMNASAPAMTLGKGDTVFLAFIQYNWLPQDVGTLICLRFPSDKFDSAHVTVDTLYNASGSPTITVDSKNSVHIAWRYNDDIYWTQRNANGTWKAAANISYSSGVVSQNPSLAYYGDVHLVWQEGNDIYHNKGNWSLQLAVKAKIIVKQFSWQGAENVSNNPGTASVNPVFDGNYVAWSEVMSSGDTEAYMSLYKDFVWQPAKNYSNNPTQPSAYPQIAYRQNVDGNKMTTVWTEGTGPLYSLIARDSAGAVTPKLAADVGGTEPSIYTIERDGYLVYGQTKSKTSVITVDYDSTALEYYLPTLDREQKQTLKMSLYQEYADKADHVYQVWVDQVSLGAVKVPSSW
;
A
#
# COMPACT_ATOMS: atom_id res chain seq x y z
N MET A 1 -10.18 -0.28 16.47
CA MET A 1 -10.34 0.99 15.73
C MET A 1 -10.02 2.14 16.67
N VAL A 2 -9.41 3.21 16.15
CA VAL A 2 -9.23 4.49 16.85
C VAL A 2 -9.80 5.57 15.92
N TYR A 3 -10.62 6.47 16.43
CA TYR A 3 -11.34 7.48 15.63
C TYR A 3 -11.60 8.75 16.44
N SER A 4 -11.90 9.84 15.73
CA SER A 4 -12.31 11.10 16.33
C SER A 4 -13.82 11.14 16.54
N ARG A 5 -14.25 11.65 17.71
CA ARG A 5 -15.65 11.88 18.07
C ARG A 5 -15.76 13.27 18.70
N GLY A 6 -16.15 14.26 17.90
CA GLY A 6 -15.95 15.66 18.26
C GLY A 6 -14.46 15.90 18.50
N ASP A 7 -14.11 16.59 19.57
CA ASP A 7 -12.70 16.83 19.95
C ASP A 7 -12.06 15.68 20.74
N SER A 8 -12.72 14.52 20.85
CA SER A 8 -12.18 13.37 21.58
C SER A 8 -11.64 12.28 20.66
N ILE A 9 -10.59 11.60 21.09
CA ILE A 9 -10.10 10.37 20.45
C ILE A 9 -10.65 9.18 21.22
N ALA A 10 -11.38 8.32 20.51
CA ALA A 10 -11.99 7.12 21.06
C ALA A 10 -11.32 5.86 20.51
N TYR A 11 -11.26 4.84 21.35
CA TYR A 11 -10.88 3.48 20.99
C TYR A 11 -12.06 2.54 21.18
N GLN A 12 -12.28 1.69 20.18
CA GLN A 12 -13.19 0.56 20.27
C GLN A 12 -12.54 -0.71 19.71
N LYS A 13 -13.00 -1.86 20.21
CA LYS A 13 -12.62 -3.17 19.72
C LYS A 13 -13.88 -3.98 19.40
N SER A 14 -13.81 -4.76 18.33
CA SER A 14 -14.79 -5.79 18.04
C SER A 14 -14.19 -7.18 18.25
N TRP A 15 -15.01 -8.09 18.78
CA TRP A 15 -14.72 -9.53 18.89
C TRP A 15 -15.58 -10.37 17.95
N THR A 16 -16.50 -9.71 17.26
CA THR A 16 -17.56 -10.26 16.43
C THR A 16 -17.42 -9.68 15.04
N ASP A 17 -16.20 -9.53 14.55
CA ASP A 17 -15.97 -9.16 13.16
C ASP A 17 -16.71 -7.89 12.70
N GLY A 18 -16.72 -6.87 13.56
CA GLY A 18 -17.36 -5.58 13.32
C GLY A 18 -18.87 -5.54 13.60
N TYR A 19 -19.53 -6.68 13.89
CA TYR A 19 -20.97 -6.72 14.20
C TYR A 19 -21.31 -6.07 15.54
N SER A 20 -20.43 -6.18 16.53
CA SER A 20 -20.57 -5.51 17.81
C SER A 20 -19.23 -4.94 18.29
N TRP A 21 -19.32 -3.81 18.98
CA TRP A 21 -18.17 -3.05 19.45
C TRP A 21 -18.24 -2.87 20.96
N THR A 22 -17.07 -2.84 21.60
CA THR A 22 -16.97 -2.39 22.99
C THR A 22 -17.42 -0.94 23.11
N LYS A 23 -17.87 -0.54 24.29
CA LYS A 23 -18.10 0.88 24.61
C LYS A 23 -16.85 1.72 24.31
N ASP A 24 -17.05 2.96 23.87
CA ASP A 24 -16.00 3.95 23.64
C ASP A 24 -15.10 4.07 24.88
N ILE A 25 -13.81 3.89 24.65
CA ILE A 25 -12.77 4.20 25.62
C ILE A 25 -12.09 5.47 25.14
N GLY A 26 -12.27 6.59 25.84
CA GLY A 26 -11.55 7.83 25.54
C GLY A 26 -10.06 7.64 25.79
N ILE A 27 -9.23 7.93 24.79
CA ILE A 27 -7.76 7.81 24.89
C ILE A 27 -7.05 9.16 24.80
N GLY A 28 -7.78 10.23 24.46
CA GLY A 28 -7.24 11.59 24.38
C GLY A 28 -8.24 12.61 23.82
N VAL A 29 -7.75 13.84 23.65
CA VAL A 29 -8.43 14.96 22.98
C VAL A 29 -7.64 15.26 21.71
N GLY A 30 -8.32 15.54 20.60
CA GLY A 30 -7.73 15.90 19.32
C GLY A 30 -8.44 15.29 18.11
N ASN A 31 -7.77 15.34 16.97
CA ASN A 31 -8.26 14.92 15.65
C ASN A 31 -7.24 14.06 14.91
N TYR A 32 -7.70 13.41 13.82
CA TYR A 32 -6.86 12.67 12.87
C TYR A 32 -6.00 11.56 13.50
N PRO A 33 -6.61 10.58 14.21
CA PRO A 33 -5.84 9.50 14.79
C PRO A 33 -5.30 8.55 13.72
N CYS A 34 -4.11 8.04 13.94
CA CYS A 34 -3.55 6.87 13.27
C CYS A 34 -3.27 5.77 14.30
N LEU A 35 -3.25 4.52 13.85
CA LEU A 35 -3.10 3.33 14.68
C LEU A 35 -2.11 2.37 14.04
N ALA A 36 -1.24 1.78 14.85
CA ALA A 36 -0.34 0.72 14.43
C ALA A 36 -0.28 -0.37 15.52
N LYS A 37 0.09 -1.60 15.13
CA LYS A 37 0.16 -2.76 16.01
C LYS A 37 1.61 -3.25 16.14
N ASP A 38 2.09 -3.40 17.36
CA ASP A 38 3.44 -3.90 17.63
C ASP A 38 3.55 -5.44 17.48
N SER A 39 4.77 -5.96 17.48
CA SER A 39 5.07 -7.38 17.33
C SER A 39 4.47 -8.27 18.42
N LYS A 40 4.14 -7.71 19.59
CA LYS A 40 3.50 -8.40 20.72
C LYS A 40 1.99 -8.23 20.74
N GLY A 41 1.45 -7.52 19.75
CA GLY A 41 0.02 -7.22 19.62
C GLY A 41 -0.48 -6.05 20.48
N GLY A 42 0.41 -5.30 21.11
CA GLY A 42 0.12 -3.98 21.67
C GLY A 42 -0.26 -2.99 20.57
N LEU A 43 -1.06 -1.99 20.93
CA LEU A 43 -1.53 -0.97 20.00
C LEU A 43 -0.83 0.36 20.29
N CYS A 44 -0.37 1.03 19.24
CA CYS A 44 0.17 2.37 19.29
C CYS A 44 -0.80 3.30 18.56
N ALA A 45 -1.12 4.45 19.15
CA ALA A 45 -1.94 5.48 18.53
C ALA A 45 -1.21 6.81 18.54
N ALA A 46 -1.42 7.63 17.50
CA ALA A 46 -1.01 9.02 17.49
C ALA A 46 -2.10 9.90 16.89
N TRP A 47 -2.20 11.16 17.30
CA TRP A 47 -3.22 12.10 16.85
C TRP A 47 -2.76 13.55 17.04
N LEU A 48 -3.54 14.52 16.54
CA LEU A 48 -3.25 15.94 16.59
C LEU A 48 -4.18 16.67 17.56
N ASP A 49 -3.65 17.40 18.55
CA ASP A 49 -4.44 18.23 19.49
C ASP A 49 -3.95 19.69 19.55
N GLY A 50 -3.31 20.13 18.47
CA GLY A 50 -2.42 21.30 18.42
C GLY A 50 -0.95 20.90 18.52
N ASN A 51 -0.67 19.75 19.14
CA ASN A 51 0.59 19.02 19.06
C ASN A 51 0.34 17.58 18.58
N ILE A 52 1.40 16.86 18.22
CA ILE A 52 1.28 15.41 18.00
C ILE A 52 1.35 14.70 19.34
N ARG A 53 0.29 13.95 19.64
CA ARG A 53 0.19 13.06 20.78
C ARG A 53 0.48 11.64 20.35
N TYR A 54 1.08 10.88 21.25
CA TYR A 54 1.29 9.45 21.10
C TYR A 54 0.78 8.72 22.34
N ALA A 55 0.25 7.51 22.18
CA ALA A 55 -0.12 6.64 23.29
C ALA A 55 0.08 5.17 22.91
N ARG A 56 0.33 4.33 23.92
CA ARG A 56 0.44 2.88 23.74
C ARG A 56 -0.49 2.14 24.69
N LYS A 57 -1.13 1.09 24.18
CA LYS A 57 -1.99 0.20 24.94
C LYS A 57 -1.19 -0.98 25.51
N THR A 58 -0.82 -0.88 26.78
CA THR A 58 -0.26 -1.99 27.58
C THR A 58 -1.25 -2.56 28.60
N SER A 59 -2.51 -2.06 28.58
CA SER A 59 -3.60 -2.35 29.53
C SER A 59 -3.37 -1.69 30.90
N PRO A 60 -3.73 -0.40 31.11
CA PRO A 60 -4.57 0.48 30.28
C PRO A 60 -3.85 1.14 29.08
N TRP A 61 -4.51 2.08 28.39
CA TRP A 61 -3.79 3.03 27.53
C TRP A 61 -2.91 3.89 28.42
N ILE A 62 -1.62 3.90 28.14
CA ILE A 62 -0.67 4.82 28.77
C ILE A 62 -0.61 6.04 27.86
N PRO A 63 -1.12 7.21 28.31
CA PRO A 63 -0.91 8.46 27.60
C PRO A 63 0.60 8.62 27.45
N GLY A 64 1.07 8.70 26.20
CA GLY A 64 2.47 8.95 25.94
C GLY A 64 2.78 10.44 26.11
N PHE A 65 3.77 10.88 25.35
CA PHE A 65 4.29 12.23 25.42
C PHE A 65 3.69 13.14 24.34
N SER A 66 3.74 14.44 24.59
CA SER A 66 3.49 15.45 23.57
C SER A 66 4.78 15.68 22.81
N LEU A 67 4.75 15.53 21.49
CA LEU A 67 5.82 16.06 20.66
C LEU A 67 5.64 17.58 20.58
N PRO A 68 6.67 18.38 20.84
CA PRO A 68 6.58 19.84 20.84
C PRO A 68 6.58 20.38 19.40
N VAL A 69 5.59 19.95 18.61
CA VAL A 69 5.40 20.36 17.22
C VAL A 69 4.11 21.13 17.13
N MET A 70 4.25 22.44 16.94
CA MET A 70 3.14 23.34 16.65
C MET A 70 2.85 23.32 15.15
N ASN A 71 1.59 23.54 14.79
CA ASN A 71 1.14 23.64 13.40
C ASN A 71 1.52 22.41 12.57
N ALA A 72 1.18 21.22 13.05
CA ALA A 72 1.41 19.97 12.33
C ALA A 72 0.16 19.55 11.53
N SER A 73 0.37 18.87 10.40
CA SER A 73 -0.69 18.14 9.70
C SER A 73 -1.14 16.92 10.49
N ALA A 74 -2.18 16.24 9.99
CA ALA A 74 -2.51 14.88 10.43
C ALA A 74 -1.27 13.97 10.39
N PRO A 75 -0.98 13.19 11.45
CA PRO A 75 0.12 12.25 11.47
C PRO A 75 -0.23 10.94 10.75
N ALA A 76 0.75 10.37 10.06
CA ALA A 76 0.74 8.98 9.61
C ALA A 76 1.77 8.17 10.39
N MET A 77 1.43 6.91 10.74
CA MET A 77 2.27 6.07 11.59
C MET A 77 2.42 4.67 11.05
N THR A 78 3.61 4.10 11.22
CA THR A 78 3.87 2.67 11.05
C THR A 78 4.90 2.18 12.06
N LEU A 79 5.07 0.87 12.15
CA LEU A 79 6.04 0.21 13.03
C LEU A 79 7.03 -0.58 12.19
N GLY A 80 8.33 -0.33 12.39
CA GLY A 80 9.40 -1.12 11.81
C GLY A 80 9.92 -2.21 12.75
N LYS A 81 11.07 -2.77 12.38
CA LYS A 81 11.75 -3.83 13.15
C LYS A 81 12.04 -3.38 14.59
N GLY A 82 11.83 -4.29 15.53
CA GLY A 82 12.02 -4.03 16.96
C GLY A 82 10.99 -3.09 17.56
N ASP A 83 9.79 -3.02 16.97
CA ASP A 83 8.70 -2.13 17.39
C ASP A 83 9.11 -0.64 17.40
N THR A 84 9.96 -0.27 16.44
CA THR A 84 10.35 1.12 16.22
C THR A 84 9.19 1.87 15.58
N VAL A 85 8.66 2.88 16.24
CA VAL A 85 7.63 3.77 15.70
C VAL A 85 8.27 4.70 14.68
N PHE A 86 7.63 4.81 13.51
CA PHE A 86 7.88 5.87 12.55
C PHE A 86 6.63 6.72 12.41
N LEU A 87 6.77 8.04 12.58
CA LEU A 87 5.69 9.01 12.42
C LEU A 87 6.07 10.04 11.36
N ALA A 88 5.21 10.23 10.36
CA ALA A 88 5.36 11.26 9.34
C ALA A 88 4.26 12.33 9.48
N PHE A 89 4.63 13.60 9.37
CA PHE A 89 3.72 14.73 9.36
C PHE A 89 4.39 15.92 8.66
N ILE A 90 3.60 16.95 8.36
CA ILE A 90 4.09 18.22 7.81
C ILE A 90 4.05 19.24 8.94
N GLN A 91 5.16 19.93 9.18
CA GLN A 91 5.23 21.07 10.09
C GLN A 91 5.12 22.36 9.27
N TYR A 92 4.04 23.11 9.45
CA TYR A 92 3.78 24.34 8.72
C TYR A 92 4.54 25.52 9.34
N ASN A 93 5.28 26.25 8.51
CA ASN A 93 6.14 27.34 8.97
C ASN A 93 5.34 28.61 9.34
N TRP A 94 4.30 28.94 8.56
CA TRP A 94 3.48 30.15 8.76
C TRP A 94 2.06 29.90 8.22
N LEU A 95 1.04 30.16 9.04
CA LEU A 95 -0.33 30.29 8.52
C LEU A 95 -0.41 31.59 7.68
N PRO A 96 -1.07 31.60 6.50
CA PRO A 96 -1.94 30.56 5.95
C PRO A 96 -1.28 29.73 4.82
N GLN A 97 0.06 29.60 4.77
CA GLN A 97 0.68 28.90 3.65
C GLN A 97 0.50 27.38 3.79
N ASP A 98 -0.07 26.76 2.75
CA ASP A 98 -0.14 25.30 2.56
C ASP A 98 1.25 24.70 2.26
N VAL A 99 2.34 25.28 2.76
CA VAL A 99 3.69 24.76 2.56
C VAL A 99 4.38 24.68 3.90
N GLY A 100 4.78 23.47 4.25
CA GLY A 100 5.57 23.15 5.43
C GLY A 100 6.74 22.27 5.07
N THR A 101 7.32 21.70 6.12
CA THR A 101 8.42 20.76 6.00
C THR A 101 7.95 19.37 6.40
N LEU A 102 8.24 18.38 5.56
CA LEU A 102 8.01 16.97 5.87
C LEU A 102 8.99 16.54 6.97
N ILE A 103 8.43 16.08 8.08
CA ILE A 103 9.15 15.57 9.23
C ILE A 103 8.88 14.07 9.36
N CYS A 104 9.94 13.29 9.61
CA CYS A 104 9.85 11.90 10.01
C CYS A 104 10.48 11.73 11.40
N LEU A 105 9.70 11.24 12.36
CA LEU A 105 10.17 10.90 13.70
C LEU A 105 10.37 9.41 13.83
N ARG A 106 11.34 9.03 14.67
CA ARG A 106 11.61 7.64 15.00
C ARG A 106 11.95 7.45 16.47
N PHE A 107 11.32 6.49 17.12
CA PHE A 107 11.59 6.11 18.51
C PHE A 107 11.10 4.69 18.82
N PRO A 108 11.64 3.98 19.83
CA PRO A 108 11.10 2.71 20.29
C PRO A 108 9.68 2.86 20.87
N SER A 109 8.76 1.95 20.57
CA SER A 109 7.36 2.02 21.08
C SER A 109 7.22 1.92 22.61
N ASP A 110 8.28 1.54 23.33
CA ASP A 110 8.32 1.46 24.79
C ASP A 110 9.14 2.57 25.46
N LYS A 111 9.73 3.50 24.67
CA LYS A 111 10.52 4.62 25.17
C LYS A 111 9.83 5.93 24.78
N PHE A 112 9.34 6.64 25.79
CA PHE A 112 8.39 7.75 25.63
C PHE A 112 9.00 9.12 26.00
N ASP A 113 10.31 9.30 25.76
CA ASP A 113 11.00 10.54 26.11
C ASP A 113 11.75 11.12 24.91
N SER A 114 12.00 12.43 24.96
CA SER A 114 12.68 13.18 23.90
C SER A 114 14.13 12.72 23.67
N ALA A 115 14.76 12.04 24.63
CA ALA A 115 16.12 11.54 24.48
C ALA A 115 16.21 10.35 23.52
N HIS A 116 15.08 9.67 23.24
CA HIS A 116 15.02 8.55 22.31
C HIS A 116 14.37 8.88 20.97
N VAL A 117 13.95 10.14 20.75
CA VAL A 117 13.35 10.58 19.50
C VAL A 117 14.43 11.05 18.53
N THR A 118 14.53 10.40 17.38
CA THR A 118 15.26 10.94 16.22
C THR A 118 14.28 11.76 15.37
N VAL A 119 14.72 12.94 14.91
CA VAL A 119 13.97 13.81 14.01
C VAL A 119 14.73 13.91 12.68
N ASP A 120 14.09 13.50 11.59
CA ASP A 120 14.58 13.72 10.23
C ASP A 120 13.73 14.81 9.57
N THR A 121 14.37 15.93 9.21
CA THR A 121 13.77 17.02 8.43
C THR A 121 14.09 16.79 6.96
N LEU A 122 13.08 16.60 6.11
CA LEU A 122 13.27 16.01 4.78
C LEU A 122 13.14 17.03 3.64
N TYR A 123 11.89 17.38 3.29
CA TYR A 123 11.57 18.10 2.06
C TYR A 123 10.46 19.12 2.31
N ASN A 124 10.27 20.04 1.37
CA ASN A 124 9.06 20.84 1.35
C ASN A 124 7.86 19.95 1.02
N ALA A 125 6.73 20.24 1.67
CA ALA A 125 5.51 19.48 1.53
C ALA A 125 4.30 20.40 1.71
N SER A 126 3.18 20.08 1.06
CA SER A 126 1.93 20.83 1.20
C SER A 126 0.82 20.08 1.93
N GLY A 127 0.79 18.75 1.85
CA GLY A 127 -0.24 17.99 2.54
C GLY A 127 -0.05 16.48 2.57
N SER A 128 -0.92 15.84 3.36
CA SER A 128 -1.27 14.42 3.28
C SER A 128 -0.08 13.46 3.25
N PRO A 129 0.81 13.47 4.26
CA PRO A 129 1.86 12.47 4.33
C PRO A 129 1.28 11.09 4.65
N THR A 130 1.85 10.06 4.06
CA THR A 130 1.56 8.65 4.35
C THR A 130 2.88 7.88 4.46
N ILE A 131 2.91 6.83 5.28
CA ILE A 131 4.14 6.11 5.63
C ILE A 131 3.91 4.61 5.72
N THR A 132 4.86 3.83 5.22
CA THR A 132 4.91 2.38 5.40
C THR A 132 6.36 1.90 5.56
N VAL A 133 6.54 0.67 6.02
CA VAL A 133 7.85 0.02 6.16
C VAL A 133 7.83 -1.31 5.38
N ASP A 134 8.86 -1.51 4.56
CA ASP A 134 9.04 -2.77 3.83
C ASP A 134 9.64 -3.88 4.73
N SER A 135 9.64 -5.12 4.24
CA SER A 135 10.22 -6.26 4.96
C SER A 135 11.73 -6.16 5.23
N LYS A 136 12.45 -5.24 4.55
CA LYS A 136 13.86 -4.96 4.78
C LYS A 136 14.07 -3.84 5.79
N ASN A 137 12.99 -3.38 6.43
CA ASN A 137 12.97 -2.25 7.36
C ASN A 137 13.36 -0.92 6.68
N SER A 138 13.13 -0.80 5.38
CA SER A 138 13.20 0.48 4.68
C SER A 138 11.89 1.24 4.90
N VAL A 139 12.00 2.54 5.14
CA VAL A 139 10.82 3.40 5.37
C VAL A 139 10.46 4.08 4.06
N HIS A 140 9.19 4.07 3.70
CA HIS A 140 8.67 4.72 2.50
C HIS A 140 7.72 5.82 2.95
N ILE A 141 7.89 7.04 2.44
CA ILE A 141 7.00 8.16 2.72
C ILE A 141 6.55 8.73 1.38
N ALA A 142 5.25 8.99 1.24
CA ALA A 142 4.68 9.75 0.14
C ALA A 142 3.92 10.96 0.69
N TRP A 143 3.89 12.05 -0.06
CA TRP A 143 3.25 13.30 0.35
C TRP A 143 2.85 14.12 -0.88
N ARG A 144 1.98 15.10 -0.68
CA ARG A 144 1.66 16.10 -1.69
C ARG A 144 2.62 17.28 -1.61
N TYR A 145 3.09 17.77 -2.76
CA TYR A 145 3.82 19.03 -2.89
C TYR A 145 3.56 19.65 -4.26
N ASN A 146 3.24 20.94 -4.34
CA ASN A 146 2.95 21.65 -5.60
C ASN A 146 2.02 20.86 -6.54
N ASP A 147 0.89 20.38 -6.00
CA ASP A 147 -0.13 19.62 -6.73
C ASP A 147 0.31 18.28 -7.33
N ASP A 148 1.48 17.77 -6.93
CA ASP A 148 1.98 16.46 -7.30
C ASP A 148 2.17 15.55 -6.08
N ILE A 149 2.22 14.24 -6.31
CA ILE A 149 2.62 13.26 -5.31
C ILE A 149 4.10 12.98 -5.42
N TYR A 150 4.80 13.17 -4.31
CA TYR A 150 6.20 12.84 -4.16
C TYR A 150 6.38 11.64 -3.26
N TRP A 151 7.51 10.95 -3.43
CA TRP A 151 7.92 9.82 -2.63
C TRP A 151 9.41 9.86 -2.30
N THR A 152 9.77 9.32 -1.14
CA THR A 152 11.16 9.07 -0.73
C THR A 152 11.26 7.79 0.08
N GLN A 153 12.50 7.29 0.21
CA GLN A 153 12.83 6.08 0.94
C GLN A 153 13.99 6.29 1.89
N ARG A 154 13.84 5.84 3.12
CA ARG A 154 14.96 5.61 4.04
C ARG A 154 15.43 4.18 3.88
N ASN A 155 16.62 4.00 3.35
CA ASN A 155 17.25 2.68 3.26
C ASN A 155 17.51 2.10 4.66
N ALA A 156 17.68 0.78 4.75
CA ALA A 156 17.98 0.10 6.02
C ALA A 156 19.27 0.58 6.71
N ASN A 157 20.25 1.08 5.93
CA ASN A 157 21.49 1.70 6.44
C ASN A 157 21.25 3.11 7.05
N GLY A 158 20.04 3.64 6.91
CA GLY A 158 19.59 4.88 7.48
C GLY A 158 19.69 6.13 6.62
N THR A 159 20.12 6.02 5.36
CA THR A 159 20.18 7.14 4.43
C THR A 159 18.85 7.33 3.68
N TRP A 160 18.43 8.58 3.49
CA TRP A 160 17.29 8.92 2.65
C TRP A 160 17.69 9.04 1.18
N LYS A 161 16.83 8.58 0.28
CA LYS A 161 16.92 8.84 -1.17
C LYS A 161 16.42 10.25 -1.48
N ALA A 162 16.85 10.79 -2.62
CA ALA A 162 16.23 11.98 -3.19
C ALA A 162 14.72 11.76 -3.38
N ALA A 163 13.93 12.81 -3.19
CA ALA A 163 12.51 12.78 -3.50
C ALA A 163 12.29 12.55 -5.00
N ALA A 164 11.33 11.69 -5.34
CA ALA A 164 10.87 11.48 -6.71
C ALA A 164 9.42 11.93 -6.82
N ASN A 165 9.09 12.70 -7.86
CA ASN A 165 7.71 12.90 -8.28
C ASN A 165 7.19 11.56 -8.82
N ILE A 166 5.96 11.17 -8.47
CA ILE A 166 5.35 9.90 -8.87
C ILE A 166 4.16 10.12 -9.80
N SER A 167 3.38 11.19 -9.60
CA SER A 167 2.24 11.52 -10.46
C SER A 167 2.68 12.03 -11.83
N TYR A 168 3.72 12.86 -11.89
CA TYR A 168 4.19 13.51 -13.13
C TYR A 168 3.07 14.19 -13.94
N SER A 169 2.04 14.68 -13.27
CA SER A 169 0.77 15.09 -13.88
C SER A 169 0.70 16.61 -14.02
N SER A 170 1.46 17.16 -14.96
CA SER A 170 1.50 18.62 -15.18
C SER A 170 0.10 19.20 -15.44
N GLY A 171 -0.37 20.07 -14.54
CA GLY A 171 -1.64 20.78 -14.67
C GLY A 171 -2.86 20.01 -14.15
N VAL A 172 -2.67 18.84 -13.55
CA VAL A 172 -3.72 18.07 -12.86
C VAL A 172 -3.34 17.94 -11.40
N VAL A 173 -4.27 18.28 -10.50
CA VAL A 173 -4.00 18.24 -9.06
C VAL A 173 -4.02 16.80 -8.56
N SER A 174 -2.94 16.41 -7.90
CA SER A 174 -2.78 15.12 -7.24
C SER A 174 -2.72 15.27 -5.73
N GLN A 175 -3.45 14.42 -5.01
CA GLN A 175 -3.66 14.53 -3.57
C GLN A 175 -4.02 13.20 -2.89
N ASN A 176 -4.06 13.23 -1.56
CA ASN A 176 -4.49 12.12 -0.70
C ASN A 176 -3.77 10.78 -0.99
N PRO A 177 -2.43 10.74 -0.99
CA PRO A 177 -1.72 9.50 -1.20
C PRO A 177 -1.94 8.52 -0.03
N SER A 178 -2.04 7.24 -0.34
CA SER A 178 -2.05 6.15 0.62
C SER A 178 -0.98 5.12 0.25
N LEU A 179 -0.04 4.89 1.17
CA LEU A 179 1.03 3.89 1.04
C LEU A 179 0.71 2.65 1.86
N ALA A 180 0.94 1.48 1.27
CA ALA A 180 0.99 0.24 2.01
C ALA A 180 2.12 -0.67 1.49
N TYR A 181 2.45 -1.67 2.30
CA TYR A 181 3.40 -2.70 1.92
C TYR A 181 2.75 -4.08 2.01
N TYR A 182 2.66 -4.77 0.88
CA TYR A 182 2.15 -6.14 0.78
C TYR A 182 3.02 -6.93 -0.20
N GLY A 183 4.25 -7.23 0.21
CA GLY A 183 5.29 -7.81 -0.65
C GLY A 183 5.93 -6.78 -1.57
N ASP A 184 5.11 -6.01 -2.28
CA ASP A 184 5.44 -4.78 -2.99
C ASP A 184 5.09 -3.54 -2.15
N VAL A 185 5.68 -2.39 -2.49
CA VAL A 185 5.20 -1.09 -2.00
C VAL A 185 4.15 -0.59 -2.98
N HIS A 186 2.96 -0.31 -2.47
CA HIS A 186 1.85 0.21 -3.26
C HIS A 186 1.56 1.64 -2.84
N LEU A 187 1.33 2.49 -3.83
CA LEU A 187 0.92 3.87 -3.66
C LEU A 187 -0.35 4.07 -4.48
N VAL A 188 -1.39 4.55 -3.82
CA VAL A 188 -2.59 5.05 -4.50
C VAL A 188 -2.77 6.53 -4.20
N TRP A 189 -3.30 7.29 -5.15
CA TRP A 189 -3.58 8.72 -4.97
C TRP A 189 -4.78 9.14 -5.81
N GLN A 190 -5.33 10.28 -5.46
CA GLN A 190 -6.31 10.97 -6.29
C GLN A 190 -5.57 11.88 -7.26
N GLU A 191 -5.92 11.85 -8.54
CA GLU A 191 -5.40 12.76 -9.58
C GLU A 191 -6.58 13.27 -10.41
N GLY A 192 -6.88 14.56 -10.27
CA GLY A 192 -8.12 15.12 -10.80
C GLY A 192 -9.35 14.43 -10.21
N ASN A 193 -10.09 13.74 -11.07
CA ASN A 193 -11.31 12.99 -10.71
C ASN A 193 -11.06 11.49 -10.57
N ASP A 194 -9.84 11.01 -10.76
CA ASP A 194 -9.53 9.59 -10.84
C ASP A 194 -8.67 9.12 -9.67
N ILE A 195 -8.67 7.81 -9.43
CA ILE A 195 -7.75 7.14 -8.52
C ILE A 195 -6.68 6.43 -9.33
N TYR A 196 -5.44 6.78 -9.07
CA TYR A 196 -4.29 6.10 -9.67
C TYR A 196 -3.63 5.17 -8.66
N HIS A 197 -3.06 4.09 -9.19
CA HIS A 197 -2.23 3.14 -8.47
C HIS A 197 -0.86 3.06 -9.12
N ASN A 198 0.18 2.96 -8.29
CA ASN A 198 1.52 2.60 -8.72
C ASN A 198 2.13 1.60 -7.73
N LYS A 199 2.84 0.61 -8.28
CA LYS A 199 3.49 -0.47 -7.55
C LYS A 199 5.00 -0.35 -7.72
N GLY A 200 5.75 -0.49 -6.63
CA GLY A 200 7.20 -0.38 -6.63
C GLY A 200 7.87 -1.48 -5.83
N ASN A 201 9.03 -1.96 -6.33
CA ASN A 201 9.87 -2.91 -5.62
C ASN A 201 11.35 -2.75 -5.97
N TRP A 202 12.17 -3.48 -5.24
CA TRP A 202 13.58 -3.72 -5.50
C TRP A 202 13.75 -4.64 -6.70
N SER A 203 14.11 -4.06 -7.84
CA SER A 203 14.51 -4.77 -9.04
C SER A 203 16.04 -4.92 -9.09
N LEU A 204 16.50 -5.98 -9.75
CA LEU A 204 17.88 -6.09 -10.22
C LEU A 204 17.87 -5.58 -11.66
N GLN A 205 18.40 -4.38 -11.89
CA GLN A 205 18.50 -3.85 -13.24
C GLN A 205 19.92 -4.06 -13.75
N LEU A 206 20.03 -4.62 -14.97
CA LEU A 206 21.30 -4.65 -15.67
C LEU A 206 21.65 -3.22 -16.09
N ALA A 207 22.67 -2.63 -15.46
CA ALA A 207 23.22 -1.38 -15.94
C ALA A 207 23.97 -1.67 -17.25
N VAL A 208 23.27 -1.57 -18.38
CA VAL A 208 23.72 -1.99 -19.73
C VAL A 208 25.12 -1.46 -20.06
N LYS A 209 25.44 -0.23 -19.66
CA LYS A 209 26.75 0.39 -19.90
C LYS A 209 27.89 -0.20 -19.08
N ALA A 210 27.61 -0.72 -17.88
CA ALA A 210 28.61 -1.25 -16.98
C ALA A 210 28.65 -2.79 -16.96
N LYS A 211 27.64 -3.47 -17.53
CA LYS A 211 27.41 -4.92 -17.33
C LYS A 211 27.42 -5.31 -15.85
N ILE A 212 26.95 -4.42 -14.99
CA ILE A 212 26.82 -4.66 -13.54
C ILE A 212 25.33 -4.74 -13.24
N ILE A 213 24.96 -5.74 -12.45
CA ILE A 213 23.62 -5.85 -11.88
C ILE A 213 23.54 -4.90 -10.70
N VAL A 214 22.69 -3.87 -10.80
CA VAL A 214 22.47 -2.90 -9.73
C VAL A 214 21.10 -3.16 -9.11
N LYS A 215 21.11 -3.32 -7.78
CA LYS A 215 19.89 -3.42 -7.00
C LYS A 215 19.32 -2.03 -6.77
N GLN A 216 18.19 -1.72 -7.39
CA GLN A 216 17.53 -0.44 -7.21
C GLN A 216 16.04 -0.60 -7.00
N PHE A 217 15.44 0.39 -6.34
CA PHE A 217 14.00 0.45 -6.20
C PHE A 217 13.45 1.18 -7.41
N SER A 218 12.44 0.62 -8.05
CA SER A 218 11.77 1.20 -9.21
C SER A 218 10.26 1.09 -9.06
N TRP A 219 9.56 2.14 -9.49
CA TRP A 219 8.11 2.14 -9.68
C TRP A 219 7.75 1.57 -11.06
N GLN A 220 6.56 0.99 -11.15
CA GLN A 220 5.94 0.63 -12.42
C GLN A 220 5.24 1.87 -13.02
N GLY A 221 4.60 1.69 -14.18
CA GLY A 221 3.69 2.69 -14.72
C GLY A 221 2.50 2.88 -13.80
N ALA A 222 2.08 4.13 -13.61
CA ALA A 222 0.83 4.44 -12.93
C ALA A 222 -0.36 3.99 -13.79
N GLU A 223 -1.39 3.43 -13.17
CA GLU A 223 -2.62 3.01 -13.83
C GLU A 223 -3.84 3.62 -13.13
N ASN A 224 -4.86 3.99 -13.91
CA ASN A 224 -6.14 4.43 -13.37
C ASN A 224 -6.96 3.20 -12.91
N VAL A 225 -7.48 3.26 -11.67
CA VAL A 225 -8.27 2.20 -11.03
C VAL A 225 -9.73 2.60 -10.84
N SER A 226 -10.07 3.89 -10.94
CA SER A 226 -11.46 4.33 -10.85
C SER A 226 -12.22 4.00 -12.13
N ASN A 227 -13.50 3.64 -11.94
CA ASN A 227 -14.33 3.09 -13.01
C ASN A 227 -15.16 4.14 -13.77
N ASN A 228 -15.22 5.40 -13.29
CA ASN A 228 -16.20 6.37 -13.78
C ASN A 228 -15.56 7.71 -14.19
N PRO A 229 -15.39 7.98 -15.50
CA PRO A 229 -14.82 9.24 -15.97
C PRO A 229 -15.76 10.46 -15.77
N GLY A 230 -16.99 10.25 -15.30
CA GLY A 230 -17.99 11.31 -15.16
C GLY A 230 -18.04 12.01 -13.80
N THR A 231 -17.42 11.43 -12.77
CA THR A 231 -17.52 11.91 -11.38
C THR A 231 -16.20 11.78 -10.65
N ALA A 232 -16.03 12.53 -9.56
CA ALA A 232 -14.79 12.50 -8.80
C ALA A 232 -14.72 11.28 -7.88
N SER A 233 -13.65 10.51 -8.02
CA SER A 233 -13.19 9.54 -7.04
C SER A 233 -12.21 10.20 -6.07
N VAL A 234 -12.41 10.02 -4.76
CA VAL A 234 -11.66 10.73 -3.71
C VAL A 234 -11.32 9.83 -2.53
N ASN A 235 -10.36 10.27 -1.71
CA ASN A 235 -9.95 9.60 -0.46
C ASN A 235 -9.56 8.12 -0.64
N PRO A 236 -8.60 7.80 -1.54
CA PRO A 236 -8.19 6.43 -1.75
C PRO A 236 -7.42 5.89 -0.55
N VAL A 237 -7.59 4.61 -0.29
CA VAL A 237 -6.82 3.83 0.69
C VAL A 237 -6.45 2.49 0.07
N PHE A 238 -5.23 2.02 0.33
CA PHE A 238 -4.76 0.72 -0.15
C PHE A 238 -4.34 -0.18 1.02
N ASP A 239 -4.69 -1.46 0.98
CA ASP A 239 -4.14 -2.51 1.83
C ASP A 239 -4.31 -3.91 1.21
N GLY A 240 -3.34 -4.79 1.45
CA GLY A 240 -3.26 -6.10 0.79
C GLY A 240 -3.07 -5.94 -0.72
N ASN A 241 -4.13 -6.21 -1.49
CA ASN A 241 -4.20 -5.95 -2.93
C ASN A 241 -5.51 -5.25 -3.29
N TYR A 242 -6.02 -4.43 -2.38
CA TYR A 242 -7.29 -3.76 -2.55
C TYR A 242 -7.08 -2.27 -2.47
N VAL A 243 -7.84 -1.53 -3.28
CA VAL A 243 -8.00 -0.10 -3.13
C VAL A 243 -9.47 0.19 -2.87
N ALA A 244 -9.74 1.04 -1.89
CA ALA A 244 -11.07 1.59 -1.64
C ALA A 244 -11.04 3.11 -1.76
N TRP A 245 -12.15 3.70 -2.20
CA TRP A 245 -12.30 5.14 -2.38
C TRP A 245 -13.76 5.55 -2.21
N SER A 246 -14.01 6.86 -2.11
CA SER A 246 -15.35 7.43 -2.18
C SER A 246 -15.60 7.92 -3.60
N GLU A 247 -16.68 7.50 -4.23
CA GLU A 247 -17.13 7.96 -5.53
C GLU A 247 -18.21 9.01 -5.34
N VAL A 248 -18.07 10.19 -5.93
CA VAL A 248 -19.14 11.19 -5.98
C VAL A 248 -20.18 10.72 -6.99
N MET A 249 -21.44 10.68 -6.61
CA MET A 249 -22.55 10.28 -7.47
C MET A 249 -23.12 11.50 -8.21
N SER A 250 -23.92 11.28 -9.24
CA SER A 250 -24.60 12.37 -9.96
C SER A 250 -25.56 13.19 -9.09
N SER A 251 -26.03 12.64 -7.97
CA SER A 251 -26.81 13.37 -6.96
C SER A 251 -25.98 14.33 -6.12
N GLY A 252 -24.65 14.22 -6.15
CA GLY A 252 -23.72 14.91 -5.25
C GLY A 252 -23.42 14.13 -3.96
N ASP A 253 -24.14 13.05 -3.68
CA ASP A 253 -23.82 12.14 -2.58
C ASP A 253 -22.56 11.33 -2.89
N THR A 254 -21.94 10.73 -1.87
CA THR A 254 -20.80 9.83 -2.08
C THR A 254 -21.17 8.38 -1.79
N GLU A 255 -20.50 7.44 -2.44
CA GLU A 255 -20.63 6.01 -2.17
C GLU A 255 -19.24 5.39 -2.01
N ALA A 256 -19.10 4.37 -1.17
CA ALA A 256 -17.83 3.70 -0.93
C ALA A 256 -17.64 2.55 -1.93
N TYR A 257 -16.57 2.64 -2.71
CA TYR A 257 -16.19 1.66 -3.72
C TYR A 257 -14.89 0.97 -3.36
N MET A 258 -14.72 -0.26 -3.85
CA MET A 258 -13.49 -1.01 -3.72
C MET A 258 -13.21 -1.81 -4.99
N SER A 259 -11.92 -1.92 -5.34
CA SER A 259 -11.42 -2.82 -6.37
C SER A 259 -10.34 -3.72 -5.81
N LEU A 260 -10.17 -4.88 -6.43
CA LEU A 260 -9.16 -5.89 -6.11
C LEU A 260 -8.17 -5.96 -7.27
N TYR A 261 -6.88 -5.88 -6.98
CA TYR A 261 -5.82 -6.19 -7.93
C TYR A 261 -5.58 -7.71 -7.93
N LYS A 262 -5.91 -8.37 -9.04
CA LYS A 262 -5.78 -9.82 -9.17
C LYS A 262 -5.37 -10.17 -10.59
N ASP A 263 -4.43 -11.12 -10.71
CA ASP A 263 -3.97 -11.60 -12.02
C ASP A 263 -3.46 -10.43 -12.89
N PHE A 264 -2.75 -9.49 -12.25
CA PHE A 264 -2.20 -8.25 -12.84
C PHE A 264 -3.20 -7.25 -13.39
N VAL A 265 -4.49 -7.44 -13.10
CA VAL A 265 -5.56 -6.56 -13.59
C VAL A 265 -6.46 -6.13 -12.43
N TRP A 266 -6.79 -4.85 -12.40
CA TRP A 266 -7.84 -4.36 -11.51
C TRP A 266 -9.19 -4.95 -11.90
N GLN A 267 -9.81 -5.62 -10.95
CA GLN A 267 -11.16 -6.12 -11.13
C GLN A 267 -12.16 -4.95 -11.19
N PRO A 268 -13.34 -5.14 -11.80
CA PRO A 268 -14.37 -4.09 -11.78
C PRO A 268 -14.67 -3.63 -10.36
N ALA A 269 -14.69 -2.30 -10.15
CA ALA A 269 -15.02 -1.70 -8.88
C ALA A 269 -16.41 -2.12 -8.41
N LYS A 270 -16.55 -2.37 -7.11
CA LYS A 270 -17.81 -2.73 -6.46
C LYS A 270 -18.19 -1.67 -5.42
N ASN A 271 -19.41 -1.14 -5.53
CA ASN A 271 -20.02 -0.39 -4.43
C ASN A 271 -20.28 -1.35 -3.27
N TYR A 272 -19.65 -1.08 -2.12
CA TYR A 272 -19.78 -1.92 -0.94
C TYR A 272 -20.52 -1.25 0.22
N SER A 273 -20.73 0.06 0.21
CA SER A 273 -21.65 0.74 1.14
C SER A 273 -23.09 0.29 0.87
N ASN A 274 -23.53 0.38 -0.39
CA ASN A 274 -24.90 0.12 -0.86
C ASN A 274 -25.96 0.80 0.02
N ASN A 275 -25.73 2.06 0.41
CA ASN A 275 -26.67 2.80 1.25
C ASN A 275 -27.40 3.87 0.41
N PRO A 276 -28.63 3.59 -0.07
CA PRO A 276 -29.34 4.52 -0.93
C PRO A 276 -29.88 5.77 -0.21
N THR A 277 -29.70 5.87 1.12
CA THR A 277 -30.32 6.90 1.94
C THR A 277 -29.34 7.90 2.53
N GLN A 278 -28.04 7.57 2.56
CA GLN A 278 -27.02 8.42 3.17
C GLN A 278 -25.70 8.31 2.42
N PRO A 279 -24.98 9.43 2.22
CA PRO A 279 -23.67 9.40 1.59
C PRO A 279 -22.69 8.60 2.45
N SER A 280 -21.86 7.81 1.78
CA SER A 280 -20.80 6.97 2.34
C SER A 280 -19.43 7.50 1.90
N ALA A 281 -18.55 7.82 2.85
CA ALA A 281 -17.28 8.48 2.59
C ALA A 281 -16.14 7.96 3.47
N TYR A 282 -14.91 8.41 3.17
CA TYR A 282 -13.69 8.16 3.94
C TYR A 282 -13.46 6.67 4.26
N PRO A 283 -13.41 5.81 3.23
CA PRO A 283 -13.20 4.40 3.44
C PRO A 283 -11.81 4.14 4.07
N GLN A 284 -11.75 3.10 4.88
CA GLN A 284 -10.53 2.50 5.43
C GLN A 284 -10.63 1.00 5.21
N ILE A 285 -9.50 0.37 4.89
CA ILE A 285 -9.42 -1.07 4.68
C ILE A 285 -8.30 -1.67 5.50
N ALA A 286 -8.52 -2.87 6.00
CA ALA A 286 -7.51 -3.68 6.68
C ALA A 286 -7.61 -5.12 6.18
N TYR A 287 -6.55 -5.61 5.55
CA TYR A 287 -6.49 -6.96 5.00
C TYR A 287 -5.58 -7.86 5.84
N ARG A 288 -6.02 -9.09 6.05
CA ARG A 288 -5.17 -10.15 6.60
C ARG A 288 -5.31 -11.44 5.80
N GLN A 289 -4.19 -12.10 5.55
CA GLN A 289 -4.12 -13.42 4.94
C GLN A 289 -3.36 -14.36 5.91
N ASN A 290 -4.07 -15.31 6.49
CA ASN A 290 -3.52 -16.29 7.44
C ASN A 290 -3.90 -17.72 7.01
N VAL A 291 -3.30 -18.72 7.66
CA VAL A 291 -3.63 -20.14 7.45
C VAL A 291 -5.10 -20.47 7.73
N ASP A 292 -5.74 -19.74 8.66
CA ASP A 292 -7.15 -19.93 9.04
C ASP A 292 -8.13 -19.22 8.11
N GLY A 293 -7.62 -18.56 7.07
CA GLY A 293 -8.41 -17.84 6.08
C GLY A 293 -8.03 -16.38 5.94
N ASN A 294 -8.64 -15.76 4.94
CA ASN A 294 -8.38 -14.39 4.55
C ASN A 294 -9.55 -13.53 4.94
N LYS A 295 -9.25 -12.34 5.42
CA LYS A 295 -10.28 -11.43 5.91
C LYS A 295 -9.97 -10.01 5.48
N MET A 296 -11.02 -9.35 5.00
CA MET A 296 -11.04 -7.94 4.69
C MET A 296 -11.98 -7.25 5.67
N THR A 297 -11.47 -6.27 6.40
CA THR A 297 -12.28 -5.34 7.19
C THR A 297 -12.34 -4.02 6.44
N THR A 298 -13.56 -3.55 6.18
CA THR A 298 -13.82 -2.25 5.59
C THR A 298 -14.52 -1.37 6.63
N VAL A 299 -14.15 -0.10 6.69
CA VAL A 299 -14.76 0.91 7.57
C VAL A 299 -15.03 2.16 6.75
N TRP A 300 -16.16 2.83 6.95
CA TRP A 300 -16.49 4.11 6.30
C TRP A 300 -17.45 4.91 7.17
N THR A 301 -17.66 6.16 6.79
CA THR A 301 -18.61 7.07 7.45
C THR A 301 -19.89 7.20 6.63
N GLU A 302 -21.07 7.18 7.28
CA GLU A 302 -22.37 7.45 6.67
C GLU A 302 -23.06 8.68 7.28
N GLY A 303 -23.69 9.51 6.44
CA GLY A 303 -24.54 10.63 6.86
C GLY A 303 -24.11 12.00 6.33
N THR A 304 -25.03 12.98 6.38
CA THR A 304 -24.86 14.33 5.80
C THR A 304 -24.54 15.43 6.82
N GLY A 305 -24.47 15.11 8.12
CA GLY A 305 -24.34 16.08 9.20
C GLY A 305 -23.03 15.96 10.00
N PRO A 306 -22.73 16.96 10.85
CA PRO A 306 -21.69 16.82 11.85
C PRO A 306 -22.08 15.65 12.76
N LEU A 307 -21.19 14.66 12.87
CA LEU A 307 -21.40 13.31 13.44
C LEU A 307 -21.88 12.28 12.40
N TYR A 308 -20.92 11.74 11.66
CA TYR A 308 -21.14 10.55 10.85
C TYR A 308 -21.41 9.30 11.71
N SER A 309 -22.17 8.37 11.15
CA SER A 309 -22.21 6.99 11.62
C SER A 309 -20.98 6.27 11.11
N LEU A 310 -20.28 5.53 11.98
CA LEU A 310 -19.12 4.74 11.60
C LEU A 310 -19.58 3.31 11.33
N ILE A 311 -19.49 2.88 10.07
CA ILE A 311 -19.91 1.55 9.64
C ILE A 311 -18.68 0.71 9.41
N ALA A 312 -18.72 -0.54 9.90
CA ALA A 312 -17.67 -1.52 9.69
C ALA A 312 -18.28 -2.82 9.16
N ARG A 313 -17.69 -3.39 8.12
CA ARG A 313 -18.08 -4.70 7.58
C ARG A 313 -16.86 -5.56 7.33
N ASP A 314 -16.97 -6.80 7.77
CA ASP A 314 -16.02 -7.85 7.47
C ASP A 314 -16.51 -8.73 6.33
N SER A 315 -15.58 -9.15 5.48
CA SER A 315 -15.83 -10.07 4.37
C SER A 315 -14.67 -11.02 4.18
N ALA A 316 -14.93 -12.12 3.48
CA ALA A 316 -13.86 -13.03 3.07
C ALA A 316 -12.92 -12.29 2.10
N GLY A 317 -11.63 -12.26 2.44
CA GLY A 317 -10.60 -11.75 1.54
C GLY A 317 -10.31 -12.75 0.43
N ALA A 318 -9.95 -12.27 -0.76
CA ALA A 318 -9.40 -13.11 -1.80
C ALA A 318 -8.02 -13.63 -1.36
N VAL A 319 -7.66 -14.83 -1.79
CA VAL A 319 -6.26 -15.29 -1.72
C VAL A 319 -5.48 -14.46 -2.73
N THR A 320 -4.51 -13.71 -2.24
CA THR A 320 -3.70 -12.84 -3.07
C THR A 320 -2.24 -13.24 -2.95
N PRO A 321 -1.51 -13.37 -4.08
CA PRO A 321 -0.09 -13.61 -4.02
C PRO A 321 0.59 -12.41 -3.36
N LYS A 322 1.57 -12.69 -2.50
CA LYS A 322 2.40 -11.64 -1.88
C LYS A 322 3.34 -10.99 -2.90
N LEU A 323 3.83 -11.78 -3.85
CA LEU A 323 4.63 -11.31 -4.98
C LEU A 323 4.14 -12.07 -6.22
N ALA A 324 4.06 -11.37 -7.33
CA ALA A 324 3.68 -11.97 -8.61
C ALA A 324 4.43 -11.24 -9.72
N ALA A 325 5.11 -11.99 -10.59
CA ALA A 325 5.76 -11.43 -11.76
C ALA A 325 4.80 -11.44 -12.95
N ASP A 326 4.49 -10.25 -13.48
CA ASP A 326 3.82 -10.12 -14.77
C ASP A 326 4.81 -10.52 -15.87
N VAL A 327 4.43 -11.44 -16.75
CA VAL A 327 5.31 -12.09 -17.74
C VAL A 327 4.67 -12.07 -19.12
N GLY A 328 5.50 -12.12 -20.16
CA GLY A 328 5.02 -12.17 -21.54
C GLY A 328 4.66 -10.80 -22.11
N GLY A 329 5.07 -9.71 -21.45
CA GLY A 329 4.90 -8.34 -21.92
C GLY A 329 6.09 -7.82 -22.72
N THR A 330 5.89 -6.74 -23.47
CA THR A 330 6.99 -5.97 -24.08
C THR A 330 7.93 -5.44 -23.02
N GLU A 331 7.37 -4.85 -21.96
CA GLU A 331 8.13 -4.42 -20.80
C GLU A 331 8.35 -5.60 -19.85
N PRO A 332 9.58 -5.87 -19.42
CA PRO A 332 9.84 -6.91 -18.44
C PRO A 332 9.23 -6.55 -17.09
N SER A 333 8.90 -7.58 -16.32
CA SER A 333 8.54 -7.43 -14.91
C SER A 333 9.65 -6.71 -14.14
N ILE A 334 9.27 -5.98 -13.08
CA ILE A 334 10.26 -5.44 -12.12
C ILE A 334 11.06 -6.54 -11.39
N TYR A 335 10.63 -7.79 -11.53
CA TYR A 335 11.29 -8.97 -10.97
C TYR A 335 12.24 -9.65 -11.96
N THR A 336 12.18 -9.34 -13.25
CA THR A 336 12.98 -10.02 -14.27
C THR A 336 14.45 -9.64 -14.16
N ILE A 337 15.33 -10.63 -14.02
CA ILE A 337 16.80 -10.48 -14.09
C ILE A 337 17.27 -10.74 -15.53
N GLU A 338 16.82 -11.86 -16.10
CA GLU A 338 17.27 -12.34 -17.40
C GLU A 338 16.08 -12.95 -18.17
N ARG A 339 15.94 -12.49 -19.43
CA ARG A 339 15.09 -13.05 -20.48
C ARG A 339 15.60 -12.57 -21.85
N ASP A 340 15.43 -13.38 -22.89
CA ASP A 340 15.69 -12.99 -24.28
C ASP A 340 14.51 -12.17 -24.86
N GLY A 341 13.29 -12.44 -24.40
CA GLY A 341 12.10 -11.72 -24.82
C GLY A 341 10.79 -12.35 -24.35
N TYR A 342 9.73 -12.14 -25.13
CA TYR A 342 8.43 -12.77 -24.91
C TYR A 342 7.85 -13.37 -26.20
N LEU A 343 6.99 -14.37 -26.04
CA LEU A 343 6.23 -15.01 -27.11
C LEU A 343 4.73 -14.80 -26.90
N VAL A 344 3.98 -14.80 -28.00
CA VAL A 344 2.52 -14.70 -28.02
C VAL A 344 1.95 -15.89 -28.81
N TYR A 345 1.12 -16.67 -28.14
CA TYR A 345 0.44 -17.84 -28.68
C TYR A 345 -1.06 -17.58 -28.89
N GLY A 346 -1.69 -18.34 -29.79
CA GLY A 346 -3.15 -18.28 -30.00
C GLY A 346 -3.66 -17.17 -30.93
N GLN A 347 -2.81 -16.43 -31.65
CA GLN A 347 -3.23 -15.32 -32.53
C GLN A 347 -3.96 -15.71 -33.85
N THR A 348 -4.42 -16.96 -34.02
CA THR A 348 -5.22 -17.29 -35.21
C THR A 348 -6.66 -16.78 -35.08
N LYS A 349 -7.19 -16.24 -36.19
CA LYS A 349 -8.36 -15.35 -36.37
C LYS A 349 -9.71 -15.73 -35.70
N SER A 350 -9.79 -16.79 -34.89
CA SER A 350 -11.01 -17.27 -34.25
C SER A 350 -10.88 -17.70 -32.78
N LYS A 351 -9.68 -17.66 -32.17
CA LYS A 351 -9.51 -18.01 -30.75
C LYS A 351 -9.41 -16.75 -29.88
N THR A 352 -10.20 -16.72 -28.82
CA THR A 352 -10.34 -15.57 -27.89
C THR A 352 -9.31 -15.57 -26.75
N SER A 353 -8.44 -16.56 -26.66
CA SER A 353 -7.42 -16.66 -25.61
C SER A 353 -6.01 -16.49 -26.18
N VAL A 354 -5.50 -15.27 -26.11
CA VAL A 354 -4.07 -14.99 -26.33
C VAL A 354 -3.31 -15.40 -25.08
N ILE A 355 -2.26 -16.21 -25.23
CA ILE A 355 -1.36 -16.59 -24.14
C ILE A 355 -0.01 -15.95 -24.41
N THR A 356 0.52 -15.22 -23.43
CA THR A 356 1.86 -14.64 -23.51
C THR A 356 2.79 -15.30 -22.49
N VAL A 357 4.06 -15.46 -22.85
CA VAL A 357 5.09 -16.01 -21.96
C VAL A 357 6.41 -15.28 -22.16
N ASP A 358 7.21 -15.19 -21.11
CA ASP A 358 8.63 -14.87 -21.26
C ASP A 358 9.40 -16.10 -21.77
N TYR A 359 10.48 -15.86 -22.52
CA TYR A 359 11.40 -16.92 -22.94
C TYR A 359 12.86 -16.48 -22.80
N ASP A 360 13.73 -17.47 -22.64
CA ASP A 360 15.17 -17.31 -22.65
C ASP A 360 15.80 -18.57 -23.24
N SER A 361 16.87 -18.41 -24.03
CA SER A 361 17.60 -19.51 -24.66
C SER A 361 18.49 -20.29 -23.69
N THR A 362 18.81 -19.70 -22.53
CA THR A 362 19.64 -20.28 -21.47
C THR A 362 18.84 -20.52 -20.19
N ALA A 363 18.31 -19.45 -19.57
CA ALA A 363 17.56 -19.52 -18.32
C ALA A 363 16.69 -18.27 -18.11
N LEU A 364 15.44 -18.48 -17.69
CA LEU A 364 14.60 -17.40 -17.19
C LEU A 364 14.92 -17.15 -15.71
N GLU A 365 15.43 -15.96 -15.41
CA GLU A 365 15.80 -15.60 -14.04
C GLU A 365 14.93 -14.46 -13.50
N TYR A 366 14.38 -14.68 -12.30
CA TYR A 366 13.58 -13.69 -11.58
C TYR A 366 14.12 -13.48 -10.16
N TYR A 367 14.17 -12.22 -9.74
CA TYR A 367 14.45 -11.82 -8.37
C TYR A 367 13.14 -11.49 -7.67
N LEU A 368 12.68 -12.37 -6.78
CA LEU A 368 11.53 -12.10 -5.90
C LEU A 368 12.05 -11.66 -4.52
N PRO A 369 12.29 -10.35 -4.30
CA PRO A 369 12.78 -9.87 -3.01
C PRO A 369 11.72 -10.13 -1.93
N THR A 370 12.10 -10.05 -0.66
CA THR A 370 11.15 -9.91 0.47
C THR A 370 10.35 -11.14 0.90
N LEU A 371 10.63 -12.31 0.32
CA LEU A 371 10.17 -13.57 0.89
C LEU A 371 10.89 -13.85 2.21
N ASP A 372 10.10 -14.13 3.25
CA ASP A 372 10.62 -14.56 4.54
C ASP A 372 11.06 -16.02 4.41
N ARG A 373 12.37 -16.27 4.54
CA ARG A 373 12.98 -17.60 4.43
C ARG A 373 12.60 -18.53 5.58
N GLU A 374 12.15 -17.99 6.70
CA GLU A 374 11.73 -18.77 7.86
C GLU A 374 10.26 -19.21 7.75
N GLN A 375 9.51 -18.67 6.78
CA GLN A 375 8.12 -19.02 6.55
C GLN A 375 7.98 -20.01 5.40
N LYS A 376 7.00 -20.91 5.51
CA LYS A 376 6.59 -21.77 4.40
C LYS A 376 6.02 -20.89 3.28
N GLN A 377 6.64 -20.95 2.10
CA GLN A 377 6.17 -20.27 0.90
C GLN A 377 5.57 -21.28 -0.08
N THR A 378 4.53 -20.86 -0.79
CA THR A 378 3.97 -21.62 -1.92
C THR A 378 4.29 -20.88 -3.20
N LEU A 379 5.11 -21.49 -4.05
CA LEU A 379 5.37 -20.99 -5.40
C LEU A 379 4.38 -21.64 -6.37
N LYS A 380 3.71 -20.81 -7.17
CA LYS A 380 2.88 -21.26 -8.29
C LYS A 380 3.49 -20.70 -9.57
N MET A 381 3.66 -21.56 -10.56
CA MET A 381 4.18 -21.19 -11.88
C MET A 381 3.27 -21.77 -12.94
N SER A 382 3.05 -21.00 -14.00
CA SER A 382 2.35 -21.45 -15.20
C SER A 382 3.37 -21.48 -16.33
N LEU A 383 3.65 -22.66 -16.88
CA LEU A 383 4.56 -22.85 -18.00
C LEU A 383 3.75 -23.23 -19.23
N TYR A 384 4.09 -22.69 -20.39
CA TYR A 384 3.36 -22.93 -21.62
C TYR A 384 4.31 -23.00 -22.82
N GLN A 385 4.01 -23.92 -23.74
CA GLN A 385 4.63 -23.97 -25.06
C GLN A 385 3.64 -24.54 -26.09
N GLU A 386 3.69 -24.02 -27.31
CA GLU A 386 2.98 -24.55 -28.47
C GLU A 386 4.02 -24.75 -29.59
N TYR A 387 4.43 -25.99 -29.83
CA TYR A 387 5.33 -26.33 -30.92
C TYR A 387 4.82 -27.58 -31.65
N ALA A 388 4.73 -27.45 -32.96
CA ALA A 388 4.13 -28.45 -33.84
C ALA A 388 4.83 -29.81 -33.83
N ASP A 389 6.14 -29.74 -33.69
CA ASP A 389 7.12 -30.73 -34.13
C ASP A 389 8.21 -30.95 -33.08
N LYS A 390 8.07 -30.36 -31.89
CA LYS A 390 9.06 -30.47 -30.82
C LYS A 390 8.59 -31.43 -29.74
N ALA A 391 9.56 -32.18 -29.20
CA ALA A 391 9.34 -32.97 -28.00
C ALA A 391 8.96 -32.08 -26.80
N ASP A 392 8.34 -32.68 -25.80
CA ASP A 392 8.05 -32.05 -24.52
C ASP A 392 9.31 -31.38 -23.95
N HIS A 393 9.16 -30.14 -23.47
CA HIS A 393 10.28 -29.41 -22.88
C HIS A 393 10.36 -29.72 -21.39
N VAL A 394 11.58 -29.86 -20.87
CA VAL A 394 11.81 -30.14 -19.44
C VAL A 394 12.54 -28.97 -18.83
N TYR A 395 11.85 -28.22 -17.99
CA TYR A 395 12.44 -27.11 -17.24
C TYR A 395 12.99 -27.62 -15.91
N GLN A 396 14.23 -27.26 -15.59
CA GLN A 396 14.77 -27.42 -14.24
C GLN A 396 14.42 -26.17 -13.43
N VAL A 397 13.82 -26.36 -12.27
CA VAL A 397 13.37 -25.26 -11.41
C VAL A 397 14.32 -25.12 -10.25
N TRP A 398 14.82 -23.91 -10.04
CA TRP A 398 15.74 -23.57 -8.95
C TRP A 398 15.21 -22.39 -8.15
N VAL A 399 15.39 -22.43 -6.83
CA VAL A 399 15.14 -21.31 -5.92
C VAL A 399 16.34 -21.15 -5.02
N ASP A 400 16.98 -19.97 -5.02
CA ASP A 400 18.19 -19.70 -4.22
C ASP A 400 19.26 -20.81 -4.36
N GLN A 401 19.53 -21.25 -5.60
CA GLN A 401 20.48 -22.33 -5.92
C GLN A 401 20.08 -23.73 -5.40
N VAL A 402 18.84 -23.90 -4.93
CA VAL A 402 18.27 -25.20 -4.55
C VAL A 402 17.37 -25.70 -5.66
N SER A 403 17.64 -26.89 -6.19
CA SER A 403 16.78 -27.52 -7.19
C SER A 403 15.47 -27.97 -6.55
N LEU A 404 14.35 -27.56 -7.14
CA LEU A 404 13.02 -28.05 -6.80
C LEU A 404 12.60 -29.23 -7.69
N GLY A 405 13.46 -29.65 -8.62
CA GLY A 405 13.23 -30.71 -9.58
C GLY A 405 12.88 -30.22 -10.97
N ALA A 406 12.37 -31.14 -11.79
CA ALA A 406 12.09 -30.92 -13.19
C ALA A 406 10.58 -30.86 -13.44
N VAL A 407 10.15 -29.90 -14.28
CA VAL A 407 8.77 -29.81 -14.76
C VAL A 407 8.76 -30.09 -16.25
N LYS A 408 8.05 -31.15 -16.63
CA LYS A 408 7.82 -31.51 -18.03
C LYS A 408 6.61 -30.73 -18.54
N VAL A 409 6.80 -29.91 -19.56
CA VAL A 409 5.75 -29.13 -20.21
C VAL A 409 5.45 -29.80 -21.55
N PRO A 410 4.28 -30.43 -21.69
CA PRO A 410 3.96 -31.16 -22.91
C PRO A 410 3.83 -30.18 -24.09
N SER A 411 4.23 -30.62 -25.29
CA SER A 411 3.84 -29.88 -26.49
C SER A 411 2.34 -30.09 -26.72
N SER A 412 1.52 -29.07 -26.50
CA SER A 412 0.08 -29.15 -26.75
C SER A 412 -0.25 -28.76 -28.19
N TRP A 413 -1.13 -29.55 -28.82
CA TRP A 413 -1.89 -29.19 -30.01
C TRP A 413 -3.38 -29.11 -29.66
#